data_AF-X0UPR1-F1
#
_entry.id   AF-X0UPR1-F1
#
_cell.length_a   1.000
_cell.length_b   1.000
_cell.length_c   1.000
_cell.angle_alpha   90.00
_cell.angle_beta   90.00
_cell.angle_gamma   90.00
#
_symmetry.space_group_name_H-M   'P 1'
#
loop_
_entity.id
_entity.type
_entity.pdbx_description
1 polymer ?
#
loop_
_entity_poly.entity_id
_entity_poly.type
_entity_poly.pdbx_seq_one_letter_code
_entity_poly.pdbx_strand_id
1 'polypeptide(L)'
;GAAMINDITALSDERMGELAAEQQVPVVLMHMQGTPATMQAEPKYDDVVSEVLEFLLERAKRAEEFGIERKKIFIDPGIGFGKTLEHNLLLLRNIDKFVAAGYRVLVGTSRKSFIGKLTGKEKPSDRIFGTAASVALCAAAGVSIVRVHDVAEMVDVVKVVNFIR
;
A
#
# COMPACT_ATOMS: atom_id res chain seq x y z
N GLY A 1 11.17 14.67 14.89
CA GLY A 1 11.19 15.36 13.58
C GLY A 1 10.30 14.64 12.59
N ALA A 2 10.64 13.40 12.22
CA ALA A 2 9.73 12.52 11.48
C ALA A 2 8.48 12.17 12.32
N ALA A 3 7.34 12.01 11.64
CA ALA A 3 6.04 11.79 12.28
C ALA A 3 5.40 10.43 11.94
N MET A 4 6.06 9.61 11.11
CA MET A 4 5.61 8.28 10.69
C MET A 4 6.82 7.51 10.13
N ILE A 5 6.84 6.20 10.36
CA ILE A 5 7.79 5.27 9.74
C ILE A 5 7.07 4.53 8.62
N ASN A 6 7.58 4.61 7.40
CA ASN A 6 7.07 3.84 6.27
C ASN A 6 8.10 2.75 5.92
N ASP A 7 7.86 1.52 6.36
CA ASP A 7 8.83 0.43 6.26
C ASP A 7 8.39 -0.62 5.23
N ILE A 8 9.10 -0.65 4.10
CA ILE A 8 8.86 -1.60 3.01
C ILE A 8 9.16 -3.06 3.37
N THR A 9 9.83 -3.29 4.50
CA THR A 9 10.16 -4.62 5.04
C THR A 9 9.21 -5.06 6.16
N ALA A 10 8.22 -4.22 6.49
CA ALA A 10 7.22 -4.47 7.52
C ALA A 10 7.81 -4.82 8.90
N LEU A 11 8.82 -4.07 9.36
CA LEU A 11 9.54 -4.25 10.63
C LEU A 11 10.34 -5.56 10.71
N SER A 12 10.92 -6.03 9.60
CA SER A 12 11.77 -7.23 9.63
C SER A 12 12.97 -7.07 10.59
N ASP A 13 13.41 -5.82 10.80
CA ASP A 13 14.31 -5.44 11.89
C ASP A 13 13.49 -5.05 13.13
N GLU A 14 13.51 -5.87 14.16
CA GLU A 14 12.69 -5.67 15.38
C GLU A 14 13.00 -4.36 16.10
N ARG A 15 14.24 -3.84 15.97
CA ARG A 15 14.63 -2.55 16.54
C ARG A 15 13.80 -1.38 15.99
N MET A 16 13.27 -1.53 14.77
CA MET A 16 12.36 -0.54 14.19
C MET A 16 10.98 -0.57 14.87
N GLY A 17 10.53 -1.74 15.30
CA GLY A 17 9.28 -1.90 16.06
C GLY A 17 9.40 -1.28 17.45
N GLU A 18 10.49 -1.58 18.16
CA GLU A 18 10.83 -0.97 19.45
C GLU A 18 10.91 0.55 19.37
N LEU A 19 11.64 1.07 18.36
CA LEU A 19 11.76 2.51 18.13
C LEU A 19 10.41 3.16 17.84
N ALA A 20 9.57 2.53 17.01
CA ALA A 20 8.25 3.07 16.69
C ALA A 20 7.34 3.14 17.93
N ALA A 21 7.42 2.13 18.80
CA ALA A 21 6.69 2.08 20.06
C ALA A 21 7.17 3.15 21.04
N GLU A 22 8.48 3.27 21.23
CA GLU A 22 9.11 4.28 22.09
C GLU A 22 8.75 5.70 21.65
N GLN A 23 8.86 5.97 20.34
CA GLN A 23 8.56 7.29 19.76
C GLN A 23 7.06 7.52 19.56
N GLN A 24 6.22 6.51 19.80
CA GLN A 24 4.77 6.56 19.64
C GLN A 24 4.29 7.03 18.26
N VAL A 25 5.06 6.77 17.20
CA VAL A 25 4.75 7.19 15.83
C VAL A 25 4.02 6.09 15.05
N PRO A 26 3.17 6.45 14.07
CA PRO A 26 2.59 5.48 13.16
C PRO A 26 3.62 4.72 12.32
N VAL A 27 3.28 3.48 12.00
CA VAL A 27 4.07 2.60 11.13
C VAL A 27 3.24 2.14 9.94
N VAL A 28 3.86 2.09 8.77
CA VAL A 28 3.30 1.46 7.57
C VAL A 28 4.05 0.17 7.32
N LEU A 29 3.31 -0.94 7.29
CA LEU A 29 3.80 -2.29 7.05
C LEU A 29 3.44 -2.65 5.61
N MET A 30 4.43 -2.80 4.75
CA MET A 30 4.20 -3.13 3.34
C MET A 30 4.54 -4.59 3.05
N HIS A 31 3.70 -5.25 2.26
CA HIS A 31 4.04 -6.56 1.70
C HIS A 31 5.02 -6.41 0.52
N MET A 32 6.11 -7.18 0.56
CA MET A 32 7.02 -7.38 -0.57
C MET A 32 7.47 -8.85 -0.64
N GLN A 33 7.39 -9.48 -1.81
CA GLN A 33 7.94 -10.83 -2.00
C GLN A 33 9.40 -10.73 -2.46
N GLY A 34 10.31 -11.42 -1.77
CA GLY A 34 11.74 -11.31 -2.02
C GLY A 34 12.32 -9.97 -1.55
N THR A 35 13.42 -9.54 -2.18
CA THR A 35 14.05 -8.24 -1.91
C THR A 35 13.78 -7.28 -3.06
N PRO A 36 13.94 -5.95 -2.91
CA PRO A 36 13.80 -5.03 -4.04
C PRO A 36 14.66 -5.41 -5.25
N ALA A 37 15.80 -6.08 -5.03
CA ALA A 37 16.71 -6.57 -6.06
C ALA A 37 16.22 -7.85 -6.77
N THR A 38 15.45 -8.71 -6.10
CA THR A 38 15.06 -10.05 -6.61
C THR A 38 13.56 -10.21 -6.89
N MET A 39 12.72 -9.31 -6.36
CA MET A 39 11.26 -9.46 -6.32
C MET A 39 10.60 -9.60 -7.71
N GLN A 40 11.21 -9.07 -8.77
CA GLN A 40 10.64 -9.10 -10.12
C GLN A 40 11.03 -10.34 -10.93
N ALA A 41 11.83 -11.27 -10.40
CA ALA A 41 12.36 -12.40 -11.16
C ALA A 41 11.27 -13.45 -11.52
N GLU A 42 10.56 -13.97 -10.52
CA GLU A 42 9.41 -14.89 -10.72
C GLU A 42 8.46 -14.84 -9.52
N PRO A 43 7.61 -13.81 -9.38
CA PRO A 43 6.66 -13.76 -8.28
C PRO A 43 5.57 -14.83 -8.46
N LYS A 44 5.46 -15.74 -7.48
CA LYS A 44 4.49 -16.84 -7.46
C LYS A 44 3.61 -16.73 -6.23
N TYR A 45 2.31 -16.83 -6.46
CA TYR A 45 1.25 -16.86 -5.45
C TYR A 45 0.19 -17.84 -5.96
N ASP A 46 -0.39 -18.61 -5.05
CA ASP A 46 -1.57 -19.42 -5.33
C ASP A 46 -2.84 -18.55 -5.19
N ASP A 47 -2.90 -17.73 -4.14
CA ASP A 47 -3.89 -16.67 -3.94
C ASP A 47 -3.21 -15.42 -3.37
N VAL A 48 -2.82 -14.52 -4.28
CA VAL A 48 -2.13 -13.28 -3.91
C VAL A 48 -2.93 -12.40 -2.95
N VAL A 49 -4.27 -12.46 -2.97
CA VAL A 49 -5.08 -11.61 -2.08
C VAL A 49 -5.00 -12.15 -0.65
N SER A 50 -5.23 -13.45 -0.49
CA SER A 50 -5.21 -14.10 0.82
C SER A 50 -3.81 -14.11 1.41
N GLU A 51 -2.79 -14.51 0.65
CA GLU A 51 -1.40 -14.57 1.12
C GLU A 51 -0.85 -13.19 1.54
N VAL A 52 -1.13 -12.13 0.77
CA VAL A 52 -0.69 -10.77 1.11
C VAL A 52 -1.41 -10.27 2.36
N LEU A 53 -2.72 -10.56 2.49
CA LEU A 53 -3.49 -10.14 3.66
C LEU A 53 -3.03 -10.87 4.93
N GLU A 54 -2.84 -12.19 4.86
CA GLU A 54 -2.35 -13.00 5.97
C GLU A 54 -0.98 -12.51 6.46
N PHE A 55 -0.04 -12.27 5.54
CA PHE A 55 1.25 -11.68 5.86
C PHE A 55 1.08 -10.34 6.60
N LEU A 56 0.28 -9.42 6.06
CA LEU A 56 0.10 -8.10 6.66
C LEU A 56 -0.55 -8.17 8.05
N LEU A 57 -1.48 -9.10 8.27
CA LEU A 57 -2.10 -9.33 9.56
C LEU A 57 -1.12 -9.89 10.59
N GLU A 58 -0.24 -10.82 10.17
CA GLU A 58 0.84 -11.32 11.02
C GLU A 58 1.80 -10.21 11.43
N ARG A 59 2.26 -9.40 10.46
CA ARG A 59 3.15 -8.26 10.73
C ARG A 59 2.48 -7.21 11.62
N ALA A 60 1.19 -6.94 11.42
CA ALA A 60 0.44 -6.00 12.24
C ALA A 60 0.30 -6.51 13.69
N LYS A 61 0.01 -7.80 13.88
CA LYS A 61 0.00 -8.41 15.22
C LYS A 61 1.37 -8.31 15.90
N ARG A 62 2.46 -8.56 15.16
CA ARG A 62 3.83 -8.40 15.67
C ARG A 62 4.12 -6.93 16.07
N ALA A 63 3.64 -5.96 15.31
CA ALA A 63 3.75 -4.54 15.64
C ALA A 63 2.99 -4.20 16.96
N GLU A 64 1.82 -4.80 17.20
CA GLU A 64 1.08 -4.64 18.46
C GLU A 64 1.85 -5.22 19.66
N GLU A 65 2.57 -6.32 19.48
CA GLU A 65 3.41 -6.92 20.54
C GLU A 65 4.55 -6.01 20.99
N PHE A 66 5.04 -5.11 20.12
CA PHE A 66 5.99 -4.05 20.51
C PHE A 66 5.32 -2.90 21.28
N GLY A 67 3.99 -2.89 21.42
CA GLY A 67 3.24 -1.83 22.09
C GLY A 67 2.74 -0.73 21.16
N ILE A 68 2.79 -0.92 19.84
CA ILE A 68 2.27 0.04 18.88
C ILE A 68 0.74 -0.09 18.83
N GLU A 69 0.03 1.01 19.11
CA GLU A 69 -1.45 1.01 19.08
C GLU A 69 -1.99 0.66 17.67
N ARG A 70 -3.00 -0.20 17.58
CA ARG A 70 -3.66 -0.58 16.31
C ARG A 70 -3.97 0.60 15.38
N LYS A 71 -4.46 1.72 15.93
CA LYS A 71 -4.81 2.94 15.16
C LYS A 71 -3.61 3.64 14.49
N LYS A 72 -2.40 3.31 14.93
CA LYS A 72 -1.10 3.79 14.41
C LYS A 72 -0.47 2.81 13.43
N ILE A 73 -1.07 1.63 13.23
CA ILE A 73 -0.59 0.63 12.27
C ILE A 73 -1.35 0.79 10.96
N PHE A 74 -0.60 0.96 9.88
CA PHE A 74 -1.08 0.98 8.52
C PHE A 74 -0.57 -0.26 7.80
N ILE A 75 -1.40 -0.86 6.95
CA ILE A 75 -1.01 -1.95 6.05
C ILE A 75 -0.99 -1.46 4.60
N ASP A 76 0.00 -1.89 3.82
CA ASP A 76 0.14 -1.59 2.39
C ASP A 76 0.31 -2.90 1.59
N PRO A 77 -0.60 -3.22 0.65
CA PRO A 77 -0.50 -4.40 -0.21
C PRO A 77 0.76 -4.45 -1.08
N GLY A 78 1.51 -3.35 -1.18
CA GLY A 78 2.77 -3.26 -1.90
C GLY A 78 2.58 -3.45 -3.40
N ILE A 79 1.68 -2.67 -4.01
CA ILE A 79 1.42 -2.72 -5.45
C ILE A 79 2.74 -2.57 -6.22
N GLY A 80 3.06 -3.45 -7.15
CA GLY A 80 4.30 -3.41 -7.93
C GLY A 80 5.55 -3.92 -7.21
N PHE A 81 5.45 -4.40 -5.96
CA PHE A 81 6.55 -5.02 -5.23
C PHE A 81 6.42 -6.54 -5.23
N GLY A 82 7.14 -7.18 -6.16
CA GLY A 82 7.12 -8.63 -6.34
C GLY A 82 5.80 -9.17 -6.85
N LYS A 83 5.19 -8.50 -7.84
CA LYS A 83 3.83 -8.81 -8.32
C LYS A 83 3.73 -8.62 -9.82
N THR A 84 3.09 -9.59 -10.49
CA THR A 84 2.73 -9.48 -11.91
C THR A 84 1.67 -8.40 -12.12
N LEU A 85 1.35 -8.08 -13.39
CA LEU A 85 0.23 -7.19 -13.69
C LEU A 85 -1.06 -7.73 -13.08
N GLU A 86 -1.37 -9.01 -13.30
CA GLU A 86 -2.58 -9.65 -12.81
C GLU A 86 -2.67 -9.60 -11.28
N HIS A 87 -1.57 -9.90 -10.57
CA HIS A 87 -1.52 -9.82 -9.12
C HIS A 87 -1.87 -8.42 -8.60
N ASN A 88 -1.34 -7.38 -9.23
CA ASN A 88 -1.64 -6.00 -8.85
C ASN A 88 -3.11 -5.65 -9.06
N LEU A 89 -3.72 -6.12 -10.14
CA LEU A 89 -5.13 -5.88 -10.42
C LEU A 89 -6.04 -6.65 -9.46
N LEU A 90 -5.69 -7.88 -9.10
CA LEU A 90 -6.42 -8.67 -8.12
C LEU A 90 -6.42 -7.98 -6.74
N LEU A 91 -5.27 -7.47 -6.29
CA LEU A 91 -5.18 -6.72 -5.03
C LEU A 91 -5.99 -5.44 -5.05
N LEU A 92 -5.91 -4.65 -6.13
CA LEU A 92 -6.70 -3.43 -6.24
C LEU A 92 -8.20 -3.69 -6.33
N ARG A 93 -8.61 -4.78 -7.01
CA ARG A 93 -10.01 -5.21 -7.11
C ARG A 93 -10.57 -5.65 -5.75
N ASN A 94 -9.73 -6.19 -4.88
CA ASN A 94 -10.11 -6.69 -3.56
C ASN A 94 -9.61 -5.77 -2.42
N ILE A 95 -9.37 -4.49 -2.70
CA ILE A 95 -8.80 -3.57 -1.71
C ILE A 95 -9.72 -3.37 -0.49
N ASP A 96 -11.02 -3.55 -0.68
CA ASP A 96 -12.06 -3.56 0.34
C ASP A 96 -11.81 -4.62 1.43
N LYS A 97 -11.28 -5.80 1.06
CA LYS A 97 -10.90 -6.84 2.04
C LYS A 97 -9.79 -6.36 2.99
N PHE A 98 -8.82 -5.59 2.47
CA PHE A 98 -7.76 -5.01 3.30
C PHE A 98 -8.30 -3.90 4.20
N VAL A 99 -9.23 -3.07 3.70
CA VAL A 99 -9.90 -2.05 4.51
C VAL A 99 -10.75 -2.68 5.61
N ALA A 100 -11.42 -3.80 5.32
CA ALA A 100 -12.23 -4.55 6.28
C ALA A 100 -11.41 -5.31 7.33
N ALA A 101 -10.09 -5.40 7.18
CA ALA A 101 -9.20 -6.17 8.06
C ALA A 101 -8.96 -5.52 9.44
N GLY A 102 -9.53 -4.35 9.70
CA GLY A 102 -9.43 -3.66 10.99
C GLY A 102 -8.20 -2.78 11.19
N TYR A 103 -7.38 -2.61 10.15
CA TYR A 103 -6.23 -1.70 10.12
C TYR A 103 -6.44 -0.60 9.08
N ARG A 104 -5.74 0.53 9.24
CA ARG A 104 -5.74 1.58 8.22
C ARG A 104 -4.94 1.12 7.01
N VAL A 105 -5.40 1.48 5.82
CA VAL A 105 -4.73 1.06 4.57
C VAL A 105 -4.01 2.25 3.95
N LEU A 106 -2.77 2.04 3.53
CA LEU A 106 -2.03 2.92 2.63
C LEU A 106 -1.87 2.24 1.27
N VAL A 107 -2.05 2.98 0.17
CA VAL A 107 -1.77 2.46 -1.17
C VAL A 107 -0.93 3.45 -1.97
N GLY A 108 0.15 2.98 -2.58
CA GLY A 108 0.90 3.73 -3.58
C GLY A 108 0.72 3.14 -4.98
N THR A 109 -0.09 3.74 -5.84
CA THR A 109 -0.25 3.33 -7.26
C THR A 109 0.39 4.32 -8.25
N SER A 110 0.69 5.53 -7.78
CA SER A 110 1.08 6.65 -8.62
C SER A 110 2.24 6.35 -9.55
N ARG A 111 1.98 6.58 -10.85
CA ARG A 111 2.92 6.40 -11.97
C ARG A 111 3.49 4.98 -12.12
N LYS A 112 2.96 3.96 -11.42
CA LYS A 112 3.50 2.60 -11.48
C LYS A 112 3.34 1.97 -12.87
N SER A 113 4.19 0.99 -13.15
CA SER A 113 4.29 0.33 -14.46
C SER A 113 2.99 -0.33 -14.91
N PHE A 114 2.17 -0.85 -13.99
CA PHE A 114 0.88 -1.46 -14.32
C PHE A 114 -0.06 -0.49 -15.07
N ILE A 115 -0.06 0.80 -14.67
CA ILE A 115 -0.84 1.84 -15.37
C ILE A 115 -0.33 2.00 -16.80
N GLY A 116 0.99 2.05 -16.98
CA GLY A 116 1.60 2.14 -18.30
C GLY A 116 1.23 0.96 -19.20
N LYS A 117 1.27 -0.26 -18.66
CA LYS A 117 0.87 -1.49 -19.37
C LYS A 117 -0.60 -1.47 -19.80
N LEU A 118 -1.50 -0.95 -18.97
CA LEU A 118 -2.94 -0.88 -19.28
C LEU A 118 -3.30 0.23 -20.28
N THR A 119 -2.57 1.35 -20.25
CA THR A 119 -2.96 2.58 -20.99
C THR A 119 -2.08 2.86 -22.21
N GLY A 120 -1.02 2.06 -22.43
CA GLY A 120 0.00 2.32 -23.44
C GLY A 120 0.90 3.52 -23.13
N LYS A 121 0.88 4.04 -21.90
CA LYS A 121 1.69 5.20 -21.49
C LYS A 121 3.07 4.75 -20.99
N GLU A 122 4.06 4.83 -21.87
CA GLU A 122 5.44 4.42 -21.58
C GLU A 122 6.09 5.30 -20.52
N LYS A 123 5.96 6.63 -20.62
CA LYS A 123 6.58 7.56 -19.66
C LYS A 123 5.78 7.60 -18.36
N PRO A 124 6.43 7.48 -17.19
CA PRO A 124 5.76 7.60 -15.89
C PRO A 124 4.98 8.92 -15.71
N SER A 125 5.47 10.02 -16.29
CA SER A 125 4.82 11.34 -16.27
C SER A 125 3.44 11.35 -16.94
N ASP A 126 3.21 10.46 -17.91
CA ASP A 126 2.01 10.50 -18.75
C ASP A 126 0.87 9.66 -18.14
N ARG A 127 1.08 9.12 -16.94
CA ARG A 127 0.19 8.16 -16.25
C ARG A 127 -0.76 8.84 -15.26
N ILE A 128 -0.94 10.15 -15.34
CA ILE A 128 -1.70 10.93 -14.36
C ILE A 128 -3.17 10.50 -14.28
N PHE A 129 -3.85 10.29 -15.42
CA PHE A 129 -5.26 9.87 -15.41
C PHE A 129 -5.45 8.43 -14.94
N GLY A 130 -4.53 7.53 -15.29
CA GLY A 130 -4.56 6.18 -14.74
C GLY A 130 -4.25 6.16 -13.23
N THR A 131 -3.41 7.08 -12.76
CA THR A 131 -3.19 7.30 -11.33
C THR A 131 -4.46 7.80 -10.65
N ALA A 132 -5.11 8.83 -11.21
CA ALA A 132 -6.37 9.38 -10.72
C ALA A 132 -7.44 8.30 -10.59
N ALA A 133 -7.61 7.46 -11.62
CA ALA A 133 -8.57 6.37 -11.59
C ALA A 133 -8.29 5.39 -10.43
N SER A 134 -7.04 4.97 -10.26
CA SER A 134 -6.67 4.08 -9.15
C SER A 134 -6.85 4.72 -7.77
N VAL A 135 -6.49 6.00 -7.62
CA VAL A 135 -6.65 6.77 -6.38
C VAL A 135 -8.14 6.91 -6.05
N ALA A 136 -8.98 7.25 -7.03
CA ALA A 136 -10.41 7.40 -6.82
C ALA A 136 -11.05 6.11 -6.32
N LEU A 137 -10.72 4.97 -6.94
CA LEU A 137 -11.22 3.65 -6.53
C LEU A 137 -10.74 3.26 -5.12
N CYS A 138 -9.47 3.48 -4.81
CA CYS A 138 -8.93 3.22 -3.47
C CYS A 138 -9.60 4.10 -2.40
N ALA A 139 -9.75 5.41 -2.66
CA ALA A 139 -10.41 6.33 -1.74
C ALA A 139 -11.90 5.96 -1.54
N ALA A 140 -12.61 5.62 -2.61
CA ALA A 140 -14.00 5.16 -2.55
C ALA A 140 -14.16 3.85 -1.78
N ALA A 141 -13.15 2.97 -1.80
CA ALA A 141 -13.12 1.74 -1.01
C ALA A 141 -12.78 1.96 0.47
N GLY A 142 -12.32 3.15 0.87
CA GLY A 142 -11.96 3.48 2.26
C GLY A 142 -10.48 3.37 2.61
N VAL A 143 -9.59 3.34 1.61
CA VAL A 143 -8.15 3.50 1.84
C VAL A 143 -7.87 4.83 2.55
N SER A 144 -7.10 4.80 3.63
CA SER A 144 -6.86 5.96 4.49
C SER A 144 -5.80 6.91 3.94
N ILE A 145 -4.79 6.39 3.25
CA ILE A 145 -3.71 7.19 2.66
C ILE A 145 -3.41 6.72 1.23
N VAL A 146 -3.32 7.65 0.29
CA VAL A 146 -2.77 7.41 -1.04
C VAL A 146 -1.41 8.09 -1.20
N ARG A 147 -0.39 7.34 -1.60
CA ARG A 147 0.97 7.86 -1.83
C ARG A 147 1.16 8.23 -3.30
N VAL A 148 1.34 9.51 -3.58
CA VAL A 148 1.31 10.07 -4.93
C VAL A 148 2.49 11.00 -5.22
N HIS A 149 2.83 11.16 -6.50
CA HIS A 149 3.82 12.15 -6.97
C HIS A 149 3.15 13.50 -7.28
N ASP A 150 1.97 13.45 -7.89
CA ASP A 150 1.21 14.60 -8.39
C ASP A 150 0.16 15.04 -7.34
N VAL A 151 0.59 15.81 -6.35
CA VAL A 151 -0.23 16.09 -5.15
C VAL A 151 -1.45 16.95 -5.47
N ALA A 152 -1.27 18.04 -6.21
CA ALA A 152 -2.34 19.01 -6.45
C ALA A 152 -3.54 18.34 -7.15
N GLU A 153 -3.26 17.54 -8.17
CA GLU A 153 -4.26 16.84 -8.97
C GLU A 153 -4.94 15.73 -8.18
N MET A 154 -4.20 14.98 -7.37
CA MET A 154 -4.79 13.89 -6.57
C MET A 154 -5.60 14.41 -5.38
N VAL A 155 -5.29 15.61 -4.87
CA VAL A 155 -6.14 16.29 -3.88
C VAL A 155 -7.52 16.58 -4.47
N ASP A 156 -7.60 17.07 -5.70
CA ASP A 156 -8.88 17.34 -6.37
C ASP A 156 -9.67 16.04 -6.58
N VAL A 157 -9.00 14.97 -7.01
CA VAL A 157 -9.62 13.64 -7.15
C VAL A 157 -10.22 13.17 -5.82
N VAL A 158 -9.46 13.20 -4.73
CA VAL A 158 -9.93 12.74 -3.41
C VAL A 158 -11.06 13.63 -2.87
N LYS A 159 -10.98 14.95 -3.07
CA LYS A 159 -12.07 15.87 -2.68
C LYS A 159 -13.38 15.50 -3.38
N VAL A 160 -13.35 15.30 -4.69
CA VAL A 160 -14.54 14.94 -5.46
C VAL A 160 -15.12 13.60 -4.97
N VAL A 161 -14.27 12.59 -4.75
CA VAL A 161 -14.72 11.30 -4.19
C VAL A 161 -15.40 11.47 -2.84
N ASN A 162 -14.84 12.27 -1.94
CA ASN A 162 -15.40 12.53 -0.61
C ASN A 162 -16.72 13.30 -0.64
N PHE A 163 -17.00 14.10 -1.68
CA PHE A 163 -18.28 14.79 -1.85
C PHE A 163 -19.38 13.90 -2.47
N ILE A 164 -19.00 12.81 -3.15
CA ILE A 164 -19.93 11.89 -3.81
C ILE A 164 -20.35 10.74 -2.87
N ARG A 165 -19.44 10.31 -1.99
CA ARG A 165 -19.62 9.16 -1.09
C ARG A 165 -20.26 9.55 0.24
#